data_AF-A0A2V7L2D8-F1
#
_entry.id   AF-A0A2V7L2D8-F1
#
_cell.length_a   1.000
_cell.length_b   1.000
_cell.length_c   1.000
_cell.angle_alpha   90.00
_cell.angle_beta   90.00
_cell.angle_gamma   90.00
#
_symmetry.space_group_name_H-M   'P 1'
#
loop_
_entity.id
_entity.type
_entity.pdbx_description
1 polymer ?
#
loop_
_entity_poly.entity_id
_entity_poly.type
_entity_poly.pdbx_seq_one_letter_code
_entity_poly.pdbx_strand_id
1 'polypeptide(L)'
;MNERRHVASEVADRLRHRGIALTGSEKPDDLADLLSAVERFESAVEAHGGDLMVDDLESSRPDDRHFVLPRRGTAESARAYIVRIDAATEALRQHPRHPG
;
A
#
# COMPACT_ATOMS: atom_id res chain seq x y z
N MET A 1 -27.12 8.25 11.57
CA MET A 1 -25.99 7.46 12.12
C MET A 1 -25.76 6.31 11.15
N ASN A 2 -24.76 6.36 10.25
CA ASN A 2 -24.16 5.20 9.56
C ASN A 2 -23.12 5.52 8.46
N GLU A 3 -23.04 6.78 7.98
CA GLU A 3 -22.12 7.17 6.88
C GLU A 3 -20.67 6.70 7.10
N ARG A 4 -20.10 6.95 8.30
CA ARG A 4 -18.72 6.56 8.63
C ARG A 4 -18.46 5.05 8.56
N ARG A 5 -19.48 4.23 8.84
CA ARG A 5 -19.36 2.76 8.79
C ARG A 5 -19.40 2.26 7.35
N HIS A 6 -20.20 2.91 6.51
CA HIS A 6 -20.27 2.60 5.08
C HIS A 6 -18.95 2.95 4.38
N VAL A 7 -18.42 4.16 4.65
CA VAL A 7 -17.12 4.60 4.12
C VAL A 7 -15.99 3.66 4.57
N ALA A 8 -15.98 3.23 5.84
CA ALA A 8 -14.97 2.28 6.32
C ALA A 8 -15.01 0.93 5.59
N SER A 9 -16.20 0.43 5.24
CA SER A 9 -16.34 -0.81 4.47
C SER A 9 -15.77 -0.66 3.07
N GLU A 10 -16.11 0.44 2.38
CA GLU A 10 -15.58 0.73 1.04
C GLU A 10 -14.05 0.84 1.03
N VAL A 11 -13.48 1.49 2.05
CA VAL A 11 -12.03 1.59 2.23
C VAL A 11 -11.42 0.20 2.47
N ALA A 12 -12.05 -0.62 3.30
CA ALA A 12 -11.59 -1.99 3.55
C ALA A 12 -11.60 -2.85 2.27
N ASP A 13 -12.65 -2.76 1.45
CA ASP A 13 -12.72 -3.47 0.17
C ASP A 13 -11.61 -3.03 -0.80
N ARG A 14 -11.34 -1.73 -0.89
CA ARG A 14 -10.23 -1.20 -1.71
C ARG A 14 -8.87 -1.71 -1.26
N LEU A 15 -8.64 -1.81 0.04
CA LEU A 15 -7.39 -2.35 0.61
C LEU A 15 -7.24 -3.84 0.29
N ARG A 16 -8.34 -4.61 0.39
CA ARG A 16 -8.34 -6.05 0.06
C ARG A 16 -8.09 -6.29 -1.43
N HIS A 17 -8.66 -5.46 -2.30
CA HIS A 17 -8.42 -5.55 -3.74
C HIS A 17 -6.95 -5.33 -4.10
N ARG A 18 -6.23 -4.51 -3.34
CA ARG A 18 -4.77 -4.32 -3.43
C ARG A 18 -3.94 -5.43 -2.76
N GLY A 19 -4.57 -6.52 -2.31
CA GLY A 19 -3.89 -7.64 -1.66
C GLY A 19 -3.50 -7.41 -0.21
N ILE A 20 -4.00 -6.35 0.44
CA ILE A 20 -3.69 -6.05 1.84
C ILE A 20 -4.61 -6.87 2.74
N ALA A 21 -4.00 -7.69 3.59
CA ALA A 21 -4.73 -8.45 4.60
C ALA A 21 -5.29 -7.49 5.67
N LEU A 22 -6.59 -7.61 5.96
CA LEU A 22 -7.25 -6.92 7.06
C LEU A 22 -7.66 -7.95 8.11
N THR A 23 -7.55 -7.57 9.39
CA THR A 23 -7.90 -8.44 10.52
C THR A 23 -9.37 -8.32 10.91
N GLY A 24 -10.07 -7.29 10.40
CA GLY A 24 -11.44 -6.97 10.75
C GLY A 24 -11.58 -6.26 12.10
N SER A 25 -10.47 -6.04 12.80
CA SER A 25 -10.42 -5.31 14.09
C SER A 25 -9.98 -3.85 13.94
N GLU A 26 -9.68 -3.42 12.71
CA GLU A 26 -9.25 -2.06 12.40
C GLU A 26 -10.37 -1.04 12.64
N LYS A 27 -9.99 0.12 13.20
CA LYS A 27 -10.92 1.24 13.34
C LYS A 27 -11.08 1.94 11.98
N PRO A 28 -12.21 2.64 11.75
CA PRO A 28 -12.42 3.43 10.53
C PRO A 28 -11.26 4.37 10.20
N ASP A 29 -10.74 5.08 11.22
CA ASP A 29 -9.58 5.96 11.06
C ASP A 29 -8.31 5.20 10.66
N ASP A 30 -8.04 4.04 11.29
CA ASP A 30 -6.87 3.22 10.95
C ASP A 30 -6.96 2.70 9.49
N LEU A 31 -8.17 2.42 8.98
CA LEU A 31 -8.39 2.02 7.59
C LEU A 31 -8.12 3.18 6.62
N ALA A 32 -8.58 4.39 6.94
CA ALA A 32 -8.35 5.58 6.13
C ALA A 32 -6.86 5.94 6.09
N ASP A 33 -6.18 5.91 7.24
CA ASP A 33 -4.74 6.15 7.35
C ASP A 33 -3.94 5.09 6.57
N LEU A 34 -4.36 3.83 6.63
CA LEU A 34 -3.74 2.74 5.89
C LEU A 34 -3.89 2.92 4.37
N LEU A 35 -5.08 3.29 3.90
CA LEU A 35 -5.29 3.58 2.48
C LEU A 35 -4.39 4.74 2.02
N SER A 36 -4.32 5.82 2.80
CA SER A 36 -3.46 6.95 2.48
C SER A 36 -1.98 6.58 2.44
N ALA A 37 -1.52 5.69 3.33
CA ALA A 37 -0.14 5.20 3.32
C ALA A 37 0.19 4.43 2.04
N VAL A 38 -0.74 3.58 1.61
CA VAL A 38 -0.61 2.80 0.37
C VAL A 38 -0.55 3.72 -0.86
N GLU A 39 -1.47 4.68 -0.96
CA GLU A 39 -1.50 5.64 -2.08
C GLU A 39 -0.22 6.49 -2.14
N ARG A 40 0.36 6.85 -0.98
CA ARG A 40 1.65 7.58 -0.91
C ARG A 40 2.83 6.73 -1.39
N PHE A 41 2.80 5.43 -1.12
CA PHE A 41 3.80 4.49 -1.65
C PHE A 41 3.65 4.34 -3.17
N GLU A 42 2.43 4.09 -3.65
CA GLU A 42 2.12 3.98 -5.09
C GLU A 42 2.60 5.23 -5.84
N SER A 43 2.27 6.42 -5.35
CA SER A 43 2.71 7.69 -5.95
C SER A 43 4.23 7.86 -5.94
N ALA A 44 4.94 7.36 -4.92
CA ALA A 44 6.40 7.38 -4.88
C ALA A 44 7.03 6.43 -5.90
N VAL A 45 6.41 5.27 -6.15
CA VAL A 45 6.79 4.31 -7.23
C VAL A 45 6.65 4.97 -8.59
N GLU A 46 5.48 5.55 -8.87
CA GLU A 46 5.21 6.25 -10.13
C GLU A 46 6.23 7.40 -10.37
N ALA A 47 6.52 8.19 -9.34
CA ALA A 47 7.46 9.31 -9.43
C ALA A 47 8.94 8.90 -9.60
N HIS A 48 9.28 7.63 -9.35
CA HIS A 48 10.61 7.07 -9.61
C HIS A 48 10.76 6.51 -11.03
N GLY A 49 9.69 6.52 -11.83
CA GLY A 49 9.69 5.88 -13.15
C GLY A 49 9.51 4.36 -13.07
N GLY A 50 9.08 3.84 -11.92
CA GLY A 50 8.51 2.50 -11.86
C GLY A 50 7.22 2.56 -12.66
N ASP A 51 7.23 1.99 -13.87
CA ASP A 51 6.01 1.88 -14.64
C ASP A 51 5.02 1.04 -13.84
N LEU A 52 3.98 1.69 -13.34
CA LEU A 52 2.83 1.01 -12.76
C LEU A 52 2.00 0.48 -13.94
N MET A 53 2.64 -0.27 -14.86
CA MET A 53 1.91 -0.97 -15.90
C MET A 53 1.06 -2.03 -15.20
N VAL A 54 -0.21 -1.66 -15.07
CA VAL A 54 -1.36 -2.52 -15.26
C VAL A 54 -1.19 -3.28 -16.59
N ASP A 55 -0.22 -4.19 -16.68
CA ASP A 55 -0.13 -5.15 -17.78
C ASP A 55 -0.12 -6.54 -17.17
N ASP A 56 -1.32 -7.10 -17.13
CA ASP A 56 -1.60 -8.51 -16.97
C ASP A 56 -1.20 -9.16 -15.64
N LEU A 57 -2.11 -9.98 -15.15
CA LEU A 57 -1.89 -10.97 -14.08
C LEU A 57 -0.83 -12.04 -14.44
N GLU A 58 -0.06 -11.85 -15.51
CA GLU A 58 1.02 -12.73 -16.00
C GLU A 58 2.33 -12.01 -16.42
N SER A 59 2.50 -10.70 -16.23
CA SER A 59 3.79 -10.05 -16.54
C SER A 59 4.87 -10.34 -15.50
N SER A 60 5.94 -10.96 -16.01
CA SER A 60 7.00 -11.60 -15.24
C SER A 60 7.89 -10.61 -14.50
N ARG A 61 7.79 -10.68 -13.16
CA ARG A 61 8.76 -10.26 -12.14
C ARG A 61 9.07 -8.75 -12.08
N PRO A 62 8.62 -8.04 -11.02
CA PRO A 62 9.35 -6.85 -10.61
C PRO A 62 10.75 -7.31 -10.18
N ASP A 63 11.79 -6.95 -10.95
CA ASP A 63 13.18 -7.32 -10.62
C ASP A 63 13.66 -6.58 -9.36
N ASP A 64 13.00 -5.48 -8.98
CA ASP A 64 13.30 -4.71 -7.78
C ASP A 64 12.27 -4.88 -6.67
N ARG A 65 12.71 -5.50 -5.56
CA ARG A 65 11.91 -5.71 -4.35
C ARG A 65 11.52 -4.39 -3.65
N HIS A 66 12.09 -3.27 -4.06
CA HIS A 66 11.86 -1.94 -3.50
C HIS A 66 10.56 -1.30 -3.99
N PHE A 67 10.00 -1.74 -5.12
CA PHE A 67 8.72 -1.23 -5.66
C PHE A 67 7.51 -2.07 -5.24
N VAL A 68 7.71 -3.05 -4.34
CA VAL A 68 6.65 -3.95 -3.87
C VAL A 68 6.21 -3.51 -2.47
N LEU A 69 4.90 -3.39 -2.26
CA LEU A 69 4.34 -3.14 -0.93
C LEU A 69 4.77 -4.26 0.02
N PRO A 70 5.26 -3.93 1.23
CA PRO A 70 5.61 -4.94 2.22
C PRO A 70 4.39 -5.82 2.54
N ARG A 71 4.56 -7.13 2.69
CA ARG A 71 3.42 -8.00 3.08
C ARG A 71 3.08 -7.76 4.55
N ARG A 72 1.81 -7.49 4.86
CA ARG A 72 1.34 -7.36 6.23
C ARG A 72 1.42 -8.69 6.97
N GLY A 73 1.94 -8.68 8.19
CA GLY A 73 1.93 -9.85 9.07
C GLY A 73 0.52 -10.15 9.61
N THR A 74 0.19 -11.42 9.85
CA THR A 74 -1.14 -11.84 10.33
C THR A 74 -1.51 -11.30 11.72
N ALA A 75 -0.51 -11.04 12.58
CA ALA A 75 -0.69 -10.42 13.90
C ALA A 75 -0.26 -8.94 13.92
N GLU A 76 0.09 -8.37 12.77
CA GLU A 76 0.58 -6.99 12.69
C GLU A 76 -0.59 -6.00 12.76
N SER A 77 -0.50 -5.05 13.70
CA SER A 77 -1.50 -3.99 13.80
C SER A 77 -1.45 -3.08 12.56
N ALA A 78 -2.59 -2.48 12.19
CA ALA A 78 -2.65 -1.57 11.05
C ALA A 78 -1.62 -0.43 11.17
N ARG A 79 -1.45 0.13 12.38
CA ARG A 79 -0.47 1.17 12.66
C ARG A 79 0.97 0.73 12.47
N ALA A 80 1.34 -0.46 12.98
CA ALA A 80 2.68 -0.98 12.78
C ALA A 80 2.97 -1.21 11.29
N TYR A 81 1.96 -1.69 10.56
CA TYR A 81 2.05 -1.88 9.13
C TYR A 81 2.18 -0.56 8.36
N ILE A 82 1.41 0.48 8.71
CA ILE A 82 1.53 1.84 8.16
C ILE A 82 2.96 2.35 8.28
N VAL A 83 3.57 2.23 9.46
CA VAL A 83 4.95 2.67 9.70
C VAL A 83 5.94 1.98 8.75
N ARG A 84 5.73 0.69 8.42
CA ARG A 84 6.56 -0.02 7.44
C ARG A 84 6.34 0.45 6.01
N ILE A 85 5.11 0.77 5.63
CA ILE A 85 4.81 1.35 4.30
C ILE A 85 5.48 2.72 4.17
N ASP A 86 5.40 3.56 5.20
CA ASP A 86 6.05 4.87 5.22
C ASP A 86 7.58 4.73 5.11
N ALA A 87 8.17 3.80 5.87
CA ALA A 87 9.60 3.52 5.78
C ALA A 87 10.02 3.04 4.38
N ALA A 88 9.22 2.18 3.74
CA ALA A 88 9.47 1.73 2.38
C ALA A 88 9.33 2.87 1.36
N THR A 89 8.35 3.77 1.56
CA THR A 89 8.16 4.96 0.74
C THR A 89 9.36 5.90 0.82
N GLU A 90 9.88 6.13 2.03
CA GLU A 90 11.08 6.95 2.24
C GLU A 90 12.32 6.31 1.64
N ALA A 91 12.50 4.99 1.82
CA ALA A 91 13.60 4.25 1.22
C ALA A 91 13.57 4.35 -0.32
N LEU A 92 12.38 4.29 -0.90
CA LEU A 92 12.18 4.45 -2.34
C LEU A 92 12.54 5.85 -2.80
N ARG A 93 12.13 6.90 -2.06
CA ARG A 93 12.47 8.30 -2.36
C ARG A 93 13.97 8.58 -2.31
N GLN A 94 14.70 7.83 -1.50
CA GLN A 94 16.16 7.94 -1.39
C GLN A 94 16.90 7.04 -2.38
N HIS A 95 16.19 6.14 -3.06
CA HIS A 95 16.80 5.24 -4.02
C HIS A 95 17.20 6.02 -5.29
N PRO A 96 18.43 5.84 -5.80
CA PRO A 96 18.83 6.48 -7.04
C PRO A 96 17.85 6.09 -8.14
N ARG A 97 17.26 7.09 -8.81
CA ARG A 97 16.48 6.87 -10.02
C ARG A 97 17.37 6.11 -11.00
N HIS A 98 16.92 4.95 -11.47
CA HIS A 98 17.66 4.23 -12.49
C HIS A 98 17.81 5.18 -13.69
N PRO A 99 19.04 5.54 -14.10
CA PRO A 99 19.22 6.31 -15.31
C PRO A 99 18.86 5.38 -16.46
N GLY A 100 17.66 5.57 -17.02
CA GLY A 100 17.34 5.05 -18.35
C GLY A 100 18.25 5.66 -19.40
#